data_AF-A0A1G0Y4B4-F1
#
_entry.id   AF-A0A1G0Y4B4-F1
#
_cell.length_a   1.000
_cell.length_b   1.000
_cell.length_c   1.000
_cell.angle_alpha   90.00
_cell.angle_beta   90.00
_cell.angle_gamma   90.00
#
_symmetry.space_group_name_H-M   'P 1'
#
loop_
_entity.id
_entity.type
_entity.pdbx_description
1 polymer ?
#
loop_
_entity_poly.entity_id
_entity_poly.type
_entity_poly.pdbx_seq_one_letter_code
_entity_poly.pdbx_strand_id
1 'polypeptide(L)'
;MAVKQFQSWRSVYTMVPLSKELLMGLCEYAGVHVYSKSFDVLYANKSYITLHAITGGTKTISLQGKFKVLDGLTGKIIATDVREFSDDIPVGETKIYKLVK
;
A
#
# COMPACT_ATOMS: atom_id res chain seq x y z
N MET A 1 -15.02 0.45 -20.90
CA MET A 1 -13.70 -0.19 -20.75
C MET A 1 -13.73 -1.52 -21.49
N ALA A 2 -12.63 -1.89 -22.16
CA ALA A 2 -12.50 -3.18 -22.85
C ALA A 2 -11.23 -3.90 -22.38
N VAL A 3 -11.29 -5.23 -22.28
CA VAL A 3 -10.16 -6.07 -21.90
C VAL A 3 -9.93 -7.10 -23.00
N LYS A 4 -8.69 -7.22 -23.47
CA LYS A 4 -8.25 -8.25 -24.41
C LYS A 4 -7.24 -9.16 -23.72
N GLN A 5 -7.56 -10.45 -23.61
CA GLN A 5 -6.66 -11.47 -23.08
C GLN A 5 -5.71 -11.96 -24.19
N PHE A 6 -4.42 -12.04 -23.86
CA PHE A 6 -3.41 -12.73 -24.65
C PHE A 6 -2.85 -13.91 -23.84
N GLN A 7 -2.00 -14.74 -24.44
CA GLN A 7 -1.47 -15.93 -23.77
C GLN A 7 -0.72 -15.62 -22.47
N SER A 8 0.13 -14.59 -22.46
CA SER A 8 0.98 -14.26 -21.30
C SER A 8 0.68 -12.91 -20.65
N TRP A 9 -0.23 -12.11 -21.23
CA TRP A 9 -0.51 -10.76 -20.75
C TRP A 9 -1.92 -10.30 -21.17
N ARG A 10 -2.32 -9.12 -20.71
CA ARG A 10 -3.67 -8.59 -20.89
C ARG A 10 -3.58 -7.12 -21.26
N SER A 11 -4.37 -6.70 -22.25
CA SER A 11 -4.48 -5.30 -22.65
C SER A 11 -5.79 -4.73 -22.13
N VAL A 12 -5.73 -3.58 -21.45
CA VAL A 12 -6.91 -2.87 -20.96
C VAL A 12 -6.98 -1.52 -21.63
N TYR A 13 -8.14 -1.20 -22.22
CA TYR A 13 -8.40 0.08 -22.88
C TYR A 13 -9.59 0.80 -22.23
N THR A 14 -9.43 2.11 -22.05
CA THR A 14 -10.48 3.03 -21.61
C THR A 14 -10.48 4.28 -22.48
N MET A 15 -11.68 4.79 -22.82
CA MET A 15 -11.82 6.08 -23.51
C MET A 15 -11.78 7.26 -22.54
N VAL A 16 -11.97 7.02 -21.24
CA VAL A 16 -12.03 8.06 -20.20
C VAL A 16 -10.83 7.92 -19.26
N PRO A 17 -10.36 9.02 -18.64
CA PRO A 17 -9.34 8.96 -17.59
C PRO A 17 -9.74 7.98 -16.48
N LEU A 18 -8.76 7.24 -15.96
CA LEU A 18 -8.98 6.29 -14.88
C LEU A 18 -9.19 7.02 -13.55
N SER A 19 -10.19 6.60 -12.78
CA SER A 19 -10.24 6.95 -11.37
C SER A 19 -9.14 6.19 -10.60
N LYS A 20 -8.77 6.69 -9.42
CA LYS A 20 -7.76 6.03 -8.56
C LYS A 20 -8.20 4.63 -8.13
N GLU A 21 -9.50 4.41 -7.92
CA GLU A 21 -10.09 3.12 -7.57
C GLU A 21 -9.96 2.13 -8.72
N LEU A 22 -10.24 2.58 -9.95
CA LEU A 22 -10.14 1.72 -11.13
C LEU A 22 -8.67 1.37 -11.42
N LEU A 23 -7.75 2.32 -11.28
CA LEU A 23 -6.32 2.06 -11.42
C LEU A 23 -5.82 1.05 -10.37
N MET A 24 -6.19 1.22 -9.11
CA MET A 24 -5.85 0.27 -8.04
C MET A 24 -6.43 -1.13 -8.32
N GLY A 25 -7.68 -1.21 -8.76
CA GLY A 25 -8.30 -2.47 -9.17
C GLY A 25 -7.59 -3.15 -10.34
N LEU A 26 -7.05 -2.38 -11.30
CA LEU A 26 -6.22 -2.92 -12.38
C LEU A 26 -4.87 -3.45 -11.88
N CYS A 27 -4.25 -2.77 -10.90
CA CYS A 27 -3.05 -3.27 -10.23
C CYS A 27 -3.33 -4.60 -9.51
N GLU A 28 -4.42 -4.69 -8.74
CA GLU A 28 -4.84 -5.94 -8.08
C GLU A 28 -5.13 -7.04 -9.13
N TYR A 29 -5.84 -6.71 -10.20
CA TYR A 29 -6.12 -7.62 -11.31
C TYR A 29 -4.84 -8.14 -11.97
N ALA A 30 -3.79 -7.31 -12.03
CA ALA A 30 -2.46 -7.66 -12.53
C ALA A 30 -1.62 -8.47 -11.52
N GLY A 31 -2.09 -8.67 -10.29
CA GLY A 31 -1.34 -9.34 -9.22
C GLY A 31 -0.29 -8.46 -8.55
N VAL A 32 -0.37 -7.13 -8.72
CA VAL A 32 0.51 -6.18 -8.03
C VAL A 32 0.09 -6.09 -6.58
N HIS A 33 1.07 -6.10 -5.67
CA HIS A 33 0.81 -5.93 -4.24
C HIS A 33 0.36 -4.50 -3.93
N VAL A 34 -0.81 -4.37 -3.29
CA VAL A 34 -1.34 -3.09 -2.83
C VAL A 34 -1.09 -2.96 -1.33
N TYR A 35 -0.25 -2.00 -0.94
CA TYR A 35 0.11 -1.78 0.47
C TYR A 35 -1.02 -1.12 1.27
N SER A 36 -1.75 -0.17 0.70
CA SER A 36 -2.87 0.51 1.36
C SER A 36 -3.95 0.86 0.34
N LYS A 37 -5.21 0.83 0.79
CA LYS A 37 -6.39 1.25 0.03
C LYS A 37 -6.91 2.63 0.42
N SER A 38 -6.20 3.33 1.32
CA SER A 38 -6.63 4.64 1.83
C SER A 38 -6.40 5.79 0.83
N PHE A 39 -5.65 5.54 -0.24
CA PHE A 39 -5.20 6.56 -1.22
C PHE A 39 -4.40 7.71 -0.59
N ASP A 40 -3.80 7.49 0.59
CA ASP A 40 -2.77 8.36 1.15
C ASP A 40 -1.47 8.25 0.34
N VAL A 41 -0.59 9.24 0.49
CA VAL A 41 0.71 9.21 -0.18
C VAL A 41 1.57 8.13 0.50
N LEU A 42 1.93 7.09 -0.25
CA LEU A 42 2.67 5.95 0.27
C LEU A 42 3.88 5.63 -0.60
N TYR A 43 5.03 5.44 0.05
CA TYR A 43 6.25 4.92 -0.56
C TYR A 43 6.64 3.63 0.16
N ALA A 44 7.05 2.61 -0.60
CA ALA A 44 7.47 1.33 -0.03
C ALA A 44 8.68 0.78 -0.76
N ASN A 45 9.57 0.13 0.01
CA ASN A 45 10.66 -0.69 -0.51
C ASN A 45 10.81 -1.95 0.37
N LYS A 46 11.94 -2.66 0.22
CA LYS A 46 12.19 -3.92 0.94
C LYS A 46 12.30 -3.78 2.47
N SER A 47 12.64 -2.58 2.95
CA SER A 47 13.00 -2.34 4.36
C SER A 47 12.20 -1.20 5.01
N TYR A 48 11.52 -0.38 4.22
CA TYR A 48 10.80 0.79 4.72
C TYR A 48 9.45 0.99 4.03
N ILE A 49 8.48 1.48 4.80
CA ILE A 49 7.22 2.03 4.32
C ILE A 49 7.08 3.43 4.91
N THR A 50 6.78 4.41 4.07
CA THR A 50 6.46 5.79 4.49
C THR A 50 5.04 6.10 4.06
N LEU A 51 4.22 6.60 4.97
CA LEU A 51 2.85 7.02 4.70
C LEU A 51 2.66 8.45 5.19
N HIS A 52 2.21 9.35 4.31
CA HIS A 52 1.76 10.69 4.67
C HIS A 52 0.24 10.77 4.55
N ALA A 53 -0.44 11.03 5.66
CA ALA A 53 -1.87 10.96 5.80
C ALA A 53 -2.54 12.22 5.23
N ILE A 54 -3.24 12.10 4.11
CA ILE A 54 -4.08 13.17 3.56
C ILE A 54 -5.45 13.23 4.26
N THR A 55 -5.83 12.12 4.91
CA THR A 55 -7.01 12.01 5.77
C THR A 55 -6.60 11.40 7.11
N GLY A 56 -7.21 11.83 8.22
CA GLY A 56 -6.91 11.25 9.53
C GLY A 56 -7.56 9.88 9.74
N GLY A 57 -7.13 9.18 10.80
CA GLY A 57 -7.75 7.96 11.32
C GLY A 57 -6.91 6.71 11.08
N THR A 58 -7.52 5.55 11.32
CA THR A 58 -6.85 4.26 11.23
C THR A 58 -6.44 3.92 9.80
N LYS A 59 -5.14 3.74 9.58
CA LYS A 59 -4.54 3.34 8.30
C LYS A 59 -4.07 1.90 8.39
N THR A 60 -4.55 1.06 7.47
CA THR A 60 -4.17 -0.36 7.40
C THR A 60 -3.19 -0.57 6.26
N ILE A 61 -2.07 -1.23 6.57
CA ILE A 61 -0.95 -1.43 5.66
C ILE A 61 -0.67 -2.93 5.53
N SER A 62 -0.88 -3.47 4.33
CA SER A 62 -0.60 -4.86 3.97
C SER A 62 0.84 -5.04 3.48
N LEU A 63 1.47 -6.15 3.84
CA LEU A 63 2.88 -6.45 3.59
C LEU A 63 3.04 -7.64 2.64
N GLN A 64 4.11 -7.65 1.85
CA GLN A 64 4.45 -8.74 0.91
C GLN A 64 4.90 -10.04 1.60
N GLY A 65 4.82 -10.12 2.92
CA GLY A 65 5.34 -11.23 3.73
C GLY A 65 5.13 -10.96 5.21
N LYS A 66 5.67 -11.85 6.05
CA LYS A 66 5.69 -11.66 7.51
C LYS A 66 6.87 -10.78 7.91
N PHE A 67 6.62 -9.76 8.71
CA PHE A 67 7.63 -8.84 9.20
C PHE A 67 7.39 -8.47 10.67
N LYS A 68 8.48 -8.11 11.33
CA LYS A 68 8.48 -7.21 12.49
C LYS A 68 8.49 -5.77 11.98
N VAL A 69 7.54 -4.97 12.45
CA VAL A 69 7.36 -3.57 12.07
C VAL A 69 7.80 -2.70 13.22
N LEU A 70 8.73 -1.79 12.95
CA LEU A 70 9.22 -0.80 13.90
C LEU A 70 8.84 0.59 13.42
N ASP A 71 8.62 1.51 14.36
CA ASP A 71 8.69 2.93 14.06
C ASP A 71 10.11 3.25 13.57
N GLY A 72 10.20 3.84 12.38
CA GLY A 72 11.46 4.07 11.67
C GLY A 72 12.33 5.16 12.31
N LEU A 73 11.77 5.99 13.18
CA LEU A 73 12.47 7.08 13.86
C LEU A 73 12.87 6.71 15.29
N THR A 74 11.98 6.05 16.03
CA THR A 74 12.17 5.72 17.44
C THR A 74 12.67 4.29 17.67
N GLY A 75 12.51 3.41 16.68
CA GLY A 75 12.81 1.97 16.80
C GLY A 75 11.79 1.21 17.65
N LYS A 76 10.72 1.85 18.12
CA LYS A 76 9.66 1.21 18.90
C LYS A 76 8.99 0.12 18.06
N ILE A 77 8.74 -1.03 18.68
CA ILE A 77 7.99 -2.12 18.03
C ILE A 77 6.53 -1.70 17.90
N ILE A 78 6.00 -1.78 16.67
CA ILE A 78 4.59 -1.55 16.36
C ILE A 78 3.87 -2.89 16.24
N ALA A 79 4.47 -3.84 15.53
CA ALA A 79 3.91 -5.18 15.34
C ALA A 79 5.03 -6.22 15.14
N THR A 80 4.73 -7.49 15.42
CA THR A 80 5.68 -8.60 15.32
C THR A 80 5.07 -9.78 14.57
N ASP A 81 5.79 -10.33 13.60
CA ASP A 81 5.37 -11.49 12.79
C ASP A 81 4.01 -11.31 12.08
N VAL A 82 3.79 -10.13 11.50
CA VAL A 82 2.52 -9.77 10.85
C VAL A 82 2.65 -9.65 9.33
N ARG A 83 1.55 -9.89 8.61
CA ARG A 83 1.40 -9.58 7.18
C ARG A 83 0.62 -8.30 6.93
N GLU A 84 0.07 -7.71 7.98
CA GLU A 84 -0.72 -6.49 7.95
C GLU A 84 -0.61 -5.83 9.33
N PHE A 85 -0.61 -4.50 9.37
CA PHE A 85 -0.73 -3.77 10.61
C PHE A 85 -1.57 -2.51 10.40
N SER A 86 -2.11 -1.97 11.48
CA SER A 86 -2.85 -0.71 11.47
C SER A 86 -2.22 0.27 12.45
N ASP A 87 -2.28 1.55 12.10
CA ASP A 87 -1.83 2.67 12.94
C ASP A 87 -2.85 3.81 12.84
N ASP A 88 -3.08 4.52 13.94
CA ASP A 88 -3.95 5.69 13.93
C ASP A 88 -3.12 6.94 13.64
N ILE A 89 -3.33 7.51 12.46
CA ILE A 89 -2.47 8.57 11.93
C ILE A 89 -3.32 9.84 11.78
N PRO A 90 -3.01 10.92 12.52
CA PRO A 90 -3.66 12.21 12.33
C PRO A 90 -3.45 12.75 10.91
N VAL A 91 -4.39 13.57 10.45
CA VAL A 91 -4.27 14.24 9.14
C VAL A 91 -3.01 15.12 9.10
N GLY A 92 -2.26 15.07 8.01
CA GLY A 92 -1.04 15.83 7.80
C GLY A 92 0.22 15.22 8.44
N GLU A 93 0.10 14.12 9.19
CA GLU A 93 1.27 13.42 9.73
C GLU A 93 1.91 12.47 8.72
N THR A 94 3.24 12.33 8.85
CA THR A 94 4.03 11.33 8.13
C THR A 94 4.56 10.30 9.11
N LYS A 95 4.27 9.02 8.87
CA LYS A 95 4.89 7.90 9.59
C LYS A 95 5.89 7.20 8.69
N ILE A 96 6.99 6.77 9.29
CA ILE A 96 8.00 5.94 8.65
C ILE A 96 8.07 4.64 9.45
N TYR A 97 7.97 3.52 8.76
CA TYR A 97 8.01 2.18 9.34
C TYR A 97 9.22 1.43 8.79
N LYS A 98 9.99 0.79 9.67
CA LYS A 98 11.07 -0.12 9.29
C LYS A 98 10.58 -1.56 9.34
N LEU A 99 10.78 -2.28 8.26
CA LEU A 99 10.46 -3.70 8.11
C LEU A 99 11.69 -4.54 8.41
N VAL A 100 11.55 -5.49 9.33
CA VAL A 100 12.59 -6.45 9.70
C VAL A 100 12.02 -7.86 9.52
N LYS A 101 12.73 -8.73 8.82
CA LYS A 101 12.38 -10.15 8.72
C LYS A 101 12.78 -10.90 9.98
#